data_AF-A0A919Z025-F1
#
_entry.id   AF-A0A919Z025-F1
#
_cell.length_a   1.000
_cell.length_b   1.000
_cell.length_c   1.000
_cell.angle_alpha   90.00
_cell.angle_beta   90.00
_cell.angle_gamma   90.00
#
_symmetry.space_group_name_H-M   'P 1'
#
loop_
_entity.id
_entity.type
_entity.pdbx_description
1 polymer ?
#
loop_
_entity_poly.entity_id
_entity_poly.type
_entity_poly.pdbx_seq_one_letter_code
_entity_poly.pdbx_strand_id
1 'polypeptide(L)'
;MYDAETGQQLQLSDKWTAKLKRYADGLAEQHYGQLVEWAEARNSVKLKNIVTVMDLETGLQFRAQRRAGRHHADVQPVTREDTKIMKRIYNNQWSWKRRAILVRQEDKLFAASMHGMPHGGDGIPDNGFSGHFCIHFLNSVTHGSKAKDPEHQLMVHKASGRLNEYVRGLDPIELVDSFIAAVHLQQHYMLGLFVDNTQSSFFHKLQEEVRTVHSLRQISKSKPGETKKEEALWAIELPVEVQLEREGRKAIRKKLVFGLHKDAAGSWVITEIQGLGESPKGSKKKSILKNKGD
;
A
#
# COMPACT_ATOMS: atom_id res chain seq x y z
N MET A 1 -2.42 -27.42 3.51
CA MET A 1 -1.01 -27.44 3.99
C MET A 1 -0.22 -28.34 3.06
N TYR A 2 1.08 -28.12 2.92
CA TYR A 2 1.95 -29.01 2.16
C TYR A 2 2.95 -29.65 3.12
N ASP A 3 3.20 -30.93 2.92
CA ASP A 3 4.37 -31.59 3.47
C ASP A 3 5.59 -31.11 2.66
N ALA A 4 6.55 -30.50 3.33
CA ALA A 4 7.72 -29.91 2.68
C ALA A 4 8.74 -30.97 2.20
N GLU A 5 8.68 -32.19 2.73
CA GLU A 5 9.57 -33.29 2.36
C GLU A 5 8.97 -34.10 1.20
N THR A 6 7.67 -34.35 1.24
CA THR A 6 6.99 -35.18 0.22
C THR A 6 6.30 -34.38 -0.88
N GLY A 7 6.16 -33.05 -0.70
CA GLY A 7 5.43 -32.18 -1.63
C GLY A 7 3.93 -32.46 -1.69
N GLN A 8 3.40 -33.37 -0.87
CA GLN A 8 1.99 -33.72 -0.88
C GLN A 8 1.16 -32.68 -0.16
N GLN A 9 -0.02 -32.40 -0.72
CA GLN A 9 -1.01 -31.57 -0.07
C GLN A 9 -1.65 -32.36 1.07
N LEU A 10 -1.33 -31.96 2.31
CA LEU A 10 -1.98 -32.47 3.51
C LEU A 10 -3.43 -31.97 3.53
N GLN A 11 -4.37 -32.88 3.32
CA GLN A 11 -5.78 -32.67 3.61
C GLN A 11 -6.02 -32.88 5.10
N LEU A 12 -6.47 -31.83 5.77
CA LEU A 12 -6.85 -31.88 7.18
C LEU A 12 -8.29 -32.36 7.30
N SER A 13 -8.56 -33.20 8.30
CA SER A 13 -9.95 -33.54 8.63
C SER A 13 -10.71 -32.30 9.15
N ASP A 14 -12.02 -32.29 9.03
CA ASP A 14 -12.88 -31.17 9.44
C ASP A 14 -12.62 -30.72 10.88
N LYS A 15 -12.37 -31.67 11.78
CA LYS A 15 -12.01 -31.41 13.19
C LYS A 15 -10.75 -30.54 13.31
N TRP A 16 -9.69 -30.89 12.57
CA TRP A 16 -8.42 -30.15 12.62
C TRP A 16 -8.50 -28.84 11.86
N THR A 17 -9.21 -28.81 10.74
CA THR A 17 -9.52 -27.58 10.00
C THR A 17 -10.24 -26.57 10.88
N ALA A 18 -11.31 -26.98 11.58
CA ALA A 18 -12.05 -26.11 12.49
C ALA A 18 -11.17 -25.62 13.66
N LYS A 19 -10.34 -26.51 14.24
CA LYS A 19 -9.43 -26.14 15.33
C LYS A 19 -8.39 -25.12 14.90
N LEU A 20 -7.75 -25.33 13.74
CA LEU A 20 -6.76 -24.41 13.17
C LEU A 20 -7.41 -23.07 12.80
N LYS A 21 -8.59 -23.09 12.19
CA LYS A 21 -9.35 -21.88 11.89
C LYS A 21 -9.60 -21.08 13.16
N ARG A 22 -10.07 -21.71 14.25
CA ARG A 22 -10.30 -21.03 15.53
C ARG A 22 -9.03 -20.37 16.10
N TYR A 23 -7.88 -21.04 16.00
CA TYR A 23 -6.61 -20.44 16.44
C TYR A 23 -6.17 -19.29 15.54
N ALA A 24 -6.33 -19.43 14.22
CA ALA A 24 -6.03 -18.36 13.28
C ALA A 24 -6.95 -17.15 13.49
N ASP A 25 -8.25 -17.37 13.71
CA ASP A 25 -9.23 -16.32 14.01
C ASP A 25 -8.86 -15.60 15.31
N GLY A 26 -8.59 -16.34 16.40
CA GLY A 26 -8.21 -15.74 17.69
C GLY A 26 -6.88 -14.98 17.64
N LEU A 27 -5.92 -15.43 16.83
CA LEU A 27 -4.69 -14.70 16.58
C LEU A 27 -4.98 -13.42 15.76
N ALA A 28 -5.78 -13.53 14.70
CA ALA A 28 -6.14 -12.39 13.86
C ALA A 28 -6.84 -11.27 14.67
N GLU A 29 -7.73 -11.62 15.59
CA GLU A 29 -8.41 -10.65 16.49
C GLU A 29 -7.45 -9.87 17.40
N GLN A 30 -6.30 -10.44 17.74
CA GLN A 30 -5.29 -9.77 18.58
C GLN A 30 -4.30 -8.94 17.77
N HIS A 31 -4.01 -9.38 16.54
CA HIS A 31 -2.98 -8.80 15.69
C HIS A 31 -3.52 -7.76 14.69
N TYR A 32 -4.81 -7.79 14.37
CA TYR A 32 -5.44 -6.89 13.42
C TYR A 32 -6.55 -6.07 14.06
N GLY A 33 -6.79 -4.90 13.49
CA GLY A 33 -7.86 -4.00 13.92
C GLY A 33 -9.15 -4.21 13.14
N GLN A 34 -10.26 -3.83 13.76
CA GLN A 34 -11.55 -3.72 13.09
C GLN A 34 -11.45 -2.73 11.93
N LEU A 35 -11.86 -3.17 10.75
CA LEU A 35 -11.93 -2.34 9.56
C LEU A 35 -13.22 -1.52 9.62
N VAL A 36 -13.09 -0.22 9.91
CA VAL A 36 -14.24 0.68 10.09
C VAL A 36 -14.12 1.92 9.23
N GLU A 37 -15.26 2.36 8.69
CA GLU A 37 -15.39 3.61 7.96
C GLU A 37 -15.02 4.81 8.86
N TRP A 38 -14.49 5.88 8.26
CA TRP A 38 -14.20 7.11 9.01
C TRP A 38 -15.40 7.64 9.80
N ALA A 39 -16.60 7.53 9.24
CA ALA A 39 -17.83 7.98 9.88
C ALA A 39 -18.13 7.25 11.20
N GLU A 40 -17.72 5.99 11.32
CA GLU A 40 -17.83 5.20 12.54
C GLU A 40 -16.64 5.46 13.47
N ALA A 41 -15.41 5.42 12.93
CA ALA A 41 -14.19 5.68 13.69
C ALA A 41 -14.24 7.04 14.41
N ARG A 42 -14.74 8.09 13.75
CA ARG A 42 -14.84 9.44 14.32
C ARG A 42 -15.79 9.52 15.53
N ASN A 43 -16.75 8.61 15.65
CA ASN A 43 -17.68 8.55 16.78
C ASN A 43 -17.01 7.93 18.01
N SER A 44 -16.01 7.06 17.80
CA SER A 44 -15.21 6.45 18.87
C SER A 44 -13.99 7.30 19.22
N VAL A 45 -13.27 7.81 18.21
CA VAL A 45 -12.10 8.69 18.36
C VAL A 45 -12.54 10.15 18.31
N LYS A 46 -13.24 10.61 19.35
CA LYS A 46 -13.79 11.98 19.42
C LYS A 46 -12.70 13.04 19.58
N LEU A 47 -13.03 14.31 19.34
CA LEU A 47 -12.12 15.42 19.63
C LEU A 47 -11.68 15.35 21.10
N LYS A 48 -10.39 15.60 21.35
CA LYS A 48 -9.71 15.53 22.65
C LYS A 48 -9.55 14.13 23.25
N ASN A 49 -10.10 13.08 22.64
CA ASN A 49 -9.78 11.71 23.05
C ASN A 49 -8.29 11.46 22.87
N ILE A 50 -7.71 10.75 23.85
CA ILE A 50 -6.35 10.21 23.79
C ILE A 50 -6.49 8.73 23.39
N VAL A 51 -5.86 8.37 22.28
CA VAL A 51 -5.78 6.99 21.77
C VAL A 51 -4.38 6.45 21.95
N THR A 52 -4.24 5.13 22.01
CA THR A 52 -2.94 4.47 21.83
C THR A 52 -2.79 4.06 20.38
N VAL A 53 -1.70 4.50 19.75
CA VAL A 53 -1.32 4.15 18.39
C VAL A 53 -0.21 3.11 18.45
N MET A 54 -0.40 1.98 17.77
CA MET A 54 0.60 0.92 17.61
C MET A 54 1.00 0.81 16.15
N ASP A 55 2.30 0.86 15.86
CA ASP A 55 2.82 0.57 14.52
C ASP A 55 2.99 -0.93 14.31
N LEU A 56 2.43 -1.47 13.22
CA LEU A 56 2.40 -2.93 13.02
C LEU A 56 3.75 -3.54 12.67
N GLU A 57 4.65 -2.79 12.05
CA GLU A 57 5.95 -3.35 11.65
C GLU A 57 6.96 -3.32 12.80
N THR A 58 6.91 -2.29 13.65
CA THR A 58 7.86 -2.13 14.76
C THR A 58 7.32 -2.61 16.11
N GLY A 59 6.00 -2.74 16.26
CA GLY A 59 5.32 -3.03 17.53
C GLY A 59 5.37 -1.88 18.54
N LEU A 60 6.01 -0.76 18.21
CA LEU A 60 6.13 0.40 19.10
C LEU A 60 4.78 1.10 19.25
N GLN A 61 4.55 1.62 20.46
CA GLN A 61 3.29 2.24 20.85
C GLN A 61 3.53 3.61 21.46
N PHE A 62 2.66 4.55 21.11
CA PHE A 62 2.66 5.89 21.69
C PHE A 62 1.23 6.42 21.80
N ARG A 63 1.01 7.39 22.66
CA ARG A 63 -0.29 8.03 22.82
C ARG A 63 -0.39 9.27 21.95
N ALA A 64 -1.55 9.44 21.33
CA ALA A 64 -1.88 10.64 20.56
C ALA A 64 -3.25 11.17 20.94
N GLN A 65 -3.42 12.49 20.95
CA GLN A 65 -4.71 13.14 21.18
C GLN A 65 -5.25 13.68 19.86
N ARG A 66 -6.53 13.43 19.56
CA ARG A 66 -7.22 14.07 18.43
C ARG A 66 -7.45 15.55 18.73
N ARG A 67 -6.98 16.43 17.83
CA ARG A 67 -7.05 17.89 17.96
C ARG A 67 -7.96 18.54 16.94
N ALA A 68 -8.07 17.95 15.74
CA ALA A 68 -8.93 18.44 14.67
C ALA A 68 -9.34 17.28 13.73
N GLY A 69 -9.51 17.59 12.44
CA GLY A 69 -9.80 16.61 11.41
C GLY A 69 -11.28 16.43 11.11
N ARG A 70 -11.66 16.76 9.86
CA ARG A 70 -13.03 16.57 9.32
C ARG A 70 -13.18 15.25 8.56
N HIS A 71 -12.18 14.90 7.76
CA HIS A 71 -12.19 13.76 6.83
C HIS A 71 -11.29 12.59 7.25
N HIS A 72 -10.46 12.85 8.26
CA HIS A 72 -9.55 11.94 8.95
C HIS A 72 -9.27 12.56 10.33
N ALA A 73 -8.49 11.90 11.18
CA ALA A 73 -8.13 12.42 12.49
C ALA A 73 -6.81 13.19 12.43
N ASP A 74 -6.85 14.49 12.78
CA ASP A 74 -5.64 15.28 13.01
C ASP A 74 -5.26 15.12 14.48
N VAL A 75 -4.10 14.51 14.73
CA VAL A 75 -3.66 14.07 16.05
C VAL A 75 -2.26 14.58 16.38
N GLN A 76 -1.97 14.70 17.67
CA GLN A 76 -0.67 15.11 18.17
C GLN A 76 -0.20 14.12 19.24
N PRO A 77 1.09 13.76 19.30
CA PRO A 77 1.62 12.99 20.43
C PRO A 77 1.35 13.72 21.75
N VAL A 78 1.03 12.99 22.81
CA VAL A 78 0.63 13.60 24.09
C VAL A 78 1.84 14.16 24.84
N THR A 79 2.98 13.48 24.79
CA THR A 79 4.19 13.83 25.54
C THR A 79 5.44 13.83 24.65
N ARG A 80 6.56 14.38 25.16
CA ARG A 80 7.87 14.26 24.51
C ARG A 80 8.31 12.82 24.28
N GLU A 81 7.95 11.92 25.18
CA GLU A 81 8.30 10.51 25.03
C GLU A 81 7.47 9.86 23.92
N ASP A 82 6.17 10.16 23.85
CA ASP A 82 5.32 9.72 22.73
C ASP A 82 5.88 10.22 21.38
N THR A 83 6.33 11.47 21.32
CA THR A 83 6.99 12.06 20.14
C THR A 83 8.27 11.33 19.76
N LYS A 84 9.13 11.01 20.74
CA LYS A 84 10.36 10.25 20.48
C LYS A 84 10.06 8.85 19.94
N ILE A 85 9.07 8.16 20.52
CA ILE A 85 8.65 6.83 20.05
C ILE A 85 8.13 6.93 18.62
N MET A 86 7.27 7.90 18.32
CA MET A 86 6.79 8.15 16.96
C MET A 86 7.96 8.42 16.01
N LYS A 87 8.94 9.24 16.40
CA LYS A 87 10.11 9.51 15.56
C LYS A 87 10.97 8.26 15.34
N ARG A 88 11.10 7.37 16.34
CA ARG A 88 11.79 6.08 16.23
C ARG A 88 11.12 5.14 15.22
N ILE A 89 9.78 5.12 15.17
CA ILE A 89 9.02 4.35 14.15
C ILE A 89 9.44 4.74 12.73
N TYR A 90 9.81 6.00 12.52
CA TYR A 90 10.30 6.54 11.26
C TYR A 90 11.83 6.67 11.20
N ASN A 91 12.56 5.76 11.85
CA ASN A 91 14.03 5.72 11.83
C ASN A 91 14.68 7.05 12.25
N ASN A 92 14.11 7.69 13.27
CA ASN A 92 14.54 8.99 13.81
C ASN A 92 14.41 10.18 12.83
N GLN A 93 13.56 10.07 11.81
CA GLN A 93 13.28 11.13 10.84
C GLN A 93 11.78 11.37 10.70
N TRP A 94 11.38 12.56 10.26
CA TRP A 94 9.98 12.83 9.92
C TRP A 94 9.72 12.41 8.47
N SER A 95 8.58 11.75 8.22
CA SER A 95 8.31 11.18 6.91
C SER A 95 6.84 11.21 6.56
N TRP A 96 6.54 11.43 5.28
CA TRP A 96 5.21 11.23 4.70
C TRP A 96 4.93 9.76 4.35
N LYS A 97 5.87 8.83 4.59
CA LYS A 97 5.65 7.40 4.31
C LYS A 97 4.48 6.88 5.14
N ARG A 98 3.53 6.21 4.48
CA ARG A 98 2.32 5.68 5.13
C ARG A 98 2.69 4.40 5.84
N ARG A 99 2.15 4.23 7.04
CA ARG A 99 2.36 3.04 7.87
C ARG A 99 1.02 2.48 8.30
N ALA A 100 0.96 1.16 8.39
CA ALA A 100 -0.20 0.44 8.92
C ALA A 100 -0.13 0.44 10.44
N ILE A 101 -1.21 0.89 11.07
CA ILE A 101 -1.26 1.06 12.52
C ILE A 101 -2.56 0.50 13.08
N LEU A 102 -2.51 0.18 14.37
CA LEU A 102 -3.69 -0.09 15.18
C LEU A 102 -3.96 1.10 16.09
N VAL A 103 -5.22 1.53 16.15
CA VAL A 103 -5.67 2.58 17.06
C VAL A 103 -6.54 1.93 18.13
N ARG A 104 -6.02 1.90 19.36
CA ARG A 104 -6.76 1.42 20.53
C ARG A 104 -7.46 2.59 21.22
N GLN A 105 -8.77 2.47 21.35
CA GLN A 105 -9.62 3.38 22.11
C GLN A 105 -10.57 2.53 22.94
N GLU A 106 -10.45 2.59 24.27
CA GLU A 106 -11.19 1.74 25.20
C GLU A 106 -10.96 0.24 24.90
N ASP A 107 -12.03 -0.53 24.72
CA ASP A 107 -12.03 -1.95 24.37
C ASP A 107 -11.92 -2.20 22.86
N LYS A 108 -11.95 -1.13 22.05
CA LYS A 108 -11.90 -1.23 20.58
C LYS A 108 -10.50 -1.07 20.03
N LEU A 109 -10.22 -1.84 19.00
CA LEU A 109 -8.98 -1.82 18.24
C LEU A 109 -9.32 -1.63 16.77
N PHE A 110 -8.95 -0.47 16.21
CA PHE A 110 -9.27 -0.12 14.83
C PHE A 110 -8.06 -0.25 13.92
N ALA A 111 -8.28 -0.75 12.71
CA ALA A 111 -7.30 -0.74 11.64
C ALA A 111 -7.24 0.67 11.03
N ALA A 112 -6.04 1.25 10.98
CA ALA A 112 -5.85 2.59 10.46
C ALA A 112 -4.49 2.72 9.76
N SER A 113 -4.22 3.90 9.22
CA SER A 113 -2.93 4.27 8.68
C SER A 113 -2.51 5.67 9.12
N MET A 114 -1.23 5.86 9.38
CA MET A 114 -0.66 7.18 9.69
C MET A 114 0.52 7.52 8.78
N HIS A 115 0.91 8.79 8.76
CA HIS A 115 2.25 9.22 8.38
C HIS A 115 2.92 9.95 9.56
N GLY A 116 4.22 10.21 9.46
CA GLY A 116 5.04 10.76 10.55
C GLY A 116 5.29 12.26 10.49
N MET A 117 5.08 12.90 9.33
CA MET A 117 5.44 14.30 9.12
C MET A 117 4.57 15.28 9.93
N PRO A 118 5.17 16.12 10.81
CA PRO A 118 4.47 17.23 11.44
C PRO A 118 4.03 18.27 10.41
N HIS A 119 2.78 18.71 10.47
CA HIS A 119 2.25 19.77 9.61
C HIS A 119 1.04 20.46 10.25
N GLY A 120 0.62 21.60 9.67
CA GLY A 120 -0.55 22.35 10.11
C GLY A 120 -0.43 22.91 11.55
N GLY A 121 -1.57 23.11 12.20
CA GLY A 121 -1.64 23.75 13.51
C GLY A 121 -1.18 22.87 14.69
N ASP A 122 -0.55 23.52 15.67
CA ASP A 122 -0.10 22.95 16.94
C ASP A 122 -1.08 23.30 18.07
N GLY A 123 -1.20 22.44 19.08
CA GLY A 123 -2.15 22.63 20.17
C GLY A 123 -1.83 21.93 21.48
N ILE A 124 -0.77 21.11 21.55
CA ILE A 124 -0.28 20.52 22.80
C ILE A 124 1.11 21.10 23.05
N PRO A 125 1.24 22.05 24.00
CA PRO A 125 2.54 22.63 24.29
C PRO A 125 3.51 21.58 24.83
N ASP A 126 4.80 21.82 24.60
CA ASP A 126 5.92 21.08 25.18
C ASP A 126 6.01 19.58 24.87
N ASN A 127 5.19 19.03 23.97
CA ASN A 127 5.29 17.63 23.51
C ASN A 127 6.46 17.38 22.54
N GLY A 128 7.15 18.42 22.08
CA GLY A 128 8.28 18.31 21.14
C GLY A 128 7.89 17.97 19.70
N PHE A 129 6.62 18.13 19.32
CA PHE A 129 6.08 17.84 17.99
C PHE A 129 5.37 19.07 17.42
N SER A 130 5.98 19.70 16.41
CA SER A 130 5.48 20.98 15.86
C SER A 130 4.39 20.78 14.81
N GLY A 131 3.14 20.86 15.24
CA GLY A 131 1.95 20.67 14.39
C GLY A 131 1.17 19.41 14.75
N HIS A 132 0.55 18.77 13.76
CA HIS A 132 -0.14 17.48 13.89
C HIS A 132 0.30 16.50 12.80
N PHE A 133 -0.12 15.24 12.95
CA PHE A 133 -0.05 14.22 11.91
C PHE A 133 -1.45 13.63 11.68
N CYS A 134 -1.66 13.00 10.53
CA CYS A 134 -2.95 12.46 10.16
C CYS A 134 -3.02 10.96 10.44
N ILE A 135 -4.16 10.52 10.98
CA ILE A 135 -4.57 9.11 11.01
C ILE A 135 -5.80 8.95 10.10
N HIS A 136 -5.67 8.08 9.11
CA HIS A 136 -6.69 7.72 8.13
C HIS A 136 -7.29 6.36 8.47
N PHE A 137 -8.61 6.25 8.30
CA PHE A 137 -9.38 5.01 8.43
C PHE A 137 -9.90 4.59 7.04
N LEU A 138 -10.73 3.55 6.99
CA LEU A 138 -11.33 3.11 5.73
C LEU A 138 -12.10 4.28 5.09
N ASN A 139 -11.88 4.47 3.79
CA ASN A 139 -12.46 5.50 2.93
C ASN A 139 -12.30 6.95 3.42
N SER A 140 -11.41 7.23 4.38
CA SER A 140 -10.96 8.59 4.69
C SER A 140 -10.37 9.25 3.44
N VAL A 141 -10.59 10.56 3.29
CA VAL A 141 -10.02 11.36 2.19
C VAL A 141 -8.98 12.34 2.70
N THR A 142 -8.00 12.66 1.86
CA THR A 142 -6.98 13.67 2.17
C THR A 142 -7.57 15.08 2.12
N HIS A 143 -6.92 16.02 2.81
CA HIS A 143 -7.38 17.41 2.83
C HIS A 143 -7.24 18.10 1.45
N GLY A 144 -6.10 17.89 0.79
CA GLY A 144 -5.77 18.57 -0.47
C GLY A 144 -6.54 18.03 -1.67
N SER A 145 -6.48 16.71 -1.91
CA SER A 145 -7.11 16.11 -3.09
C SER A 145 -8.60 15.82 -2.91
N LYS A 146 -9.08 15.74 -1.65
CA LYS A 146 -10.43 15.25 -1.29
C LYS A 146 -10.75 13.88 -1.90
N ALA A 147 -9.71 13.11 -2.22
CA ALA A 147 -9.79 11.74 -2.71
C ALA A 147 -9.20 10.78 -1.68
N LYS A 148 -9.55 9.50 -1.81
CA LYS A 148 -8.90 8.41 -1.08
C LYS A 148 -7.44 8.35 -1.52
N ASP A 149 -6.53 8.19 -0.57
CA ASP A 149 -5.11 7.94 -0.85
C ASP A 149 -4.90 6.41 -0.92
N PRO A 150 -4.53 5.84 -2.08
CA PRO A 150 -4.27 4.41 -2.22
C PRO A 150 -3.22 3.88 -1.23
N GLU A 151 -2.22 4.71 -0.88
CA GLU A 151 -1.21 4.33 0.12
C GLU A 151 -1.84 4.15 1.50
N HIS A 152 -2.72 5.05 1.92
CA HIS A 152 -3.44 4.92 3.18
C HIS A 152 -4.42 3.73 3.15
N GLN A 153 -5.17 3.54 2.06
CA GLN A 153 -6.13 2.42 1.98
C GLN A 153 -5.42 1.07 2.04
N LEU A 154 -4.29 0.90 1.34
CA LEU A 154 -3.46 -0.31 1.46
C LEU A 154 -3.01 -0.56 2.90
N MET A 155 -2.55 0.48 3.60
CA MET A 155 -2.07 0.34 4.98
C MET A 155 -3.22 0.06 5.96
N VAL A 156 -4.41 0.62 5.74
CA VAL A 156 -5.63 0.30 6.51
C VAL A 156 -6.02 -1.17 6.31
N HIS A 157 -6.03 -1.64 5.06
CA HIS A 157 -6.35 -3.04 4.77
C HIS A 157 -5.28 -4.01 5.29
N LYS A 158 -4.00 -3.64 5.21
CA LYS A 158 -2.90 -4.35 5.90
C LYS A 158 -3.18 -4.43 7.40
N ALA A 159 -3.59 -3.33 8.03
CA ALA A 159 -3.86 -3.31 9.45
C ALA A 159 -5.09 -4.10 9.89
N SER A 160 -6.01 -4.39 8.95
CA SER A 160 -7.19 -5.23 9.20
C SER A 160 -6.99 -6.71 8.89
N GLY A 161 -5.84 -7.10 8.32
CA GLY A 161 -5.62 -8.46 7.84
C GLY A 161 -6.40 -8.83 6.57
N ARG A 162 -7.08 -7.85 5.94
CA ARG A 162 -7.93 -8.05 4.74
C ARG A 162 -7.29 -7.56 3.44
N LEU A 163 -5.96 -7.49 3.40
CA LEU A 163 -5.25 -6.95 2.24
C LEU A 163 -5.51 -7.77 0.96
N ASN A 164 -5.57 -9.10 1.06
CA ASN A 164 -5.88 -9.95 -0.10
C ASN A 164 -7.32 -9.75 -0.60
N GLU A 165 -8.31 -9.74 0.31
CA GLU A 165 -9.72 -9.46 -0.01
C GLU A 165 -9.86 -8.10 -0.72
N TYR A 166 -9.19 -7.08 -0.19
CA TYR A 166 -9.15 -5.75 -0.78
C TYR A 166 -8.61 -5.77 -2.21
N VAL A 167 -7.40 -6.29 -2.43
CA VAL A 167 -6.74 -6.27 -3.75
C VAL A 167 -7.54 -7.06 -4.80
N ARG A 168 -8.14 -8.20 -4.42
CA ARG A 168 -8.95 -9.03 -5.33
C ARG A 168 -10.25 -8.35 -5.76
N GLY A 169 -10.76 -7.42 -4.97
CA GLY A 169 -11.97 -6.66 -5.28
C GLY A 169 -11.74 -5.40 -6.11
N LEU A 170 -10.49 -5.04 -6.42
CA LEU A 170 -10.17 -3.79 -7.12
C LEU A 170 -10.53 -3.84 -8.61
N ASP A 171 -10.99 -2.70 -9.13
CA ASP A 171 -11.06 -2.51 -10.57
C ASP A 171 -9.65 -2.30 -11.18
N PRO A 172 -9.48 -2.35 -12.52
CA PRO A 172 -8.16 -2.24 -13.15
C PRO A 172 -7.38 -0.98 -12.80
N ILE A 173 -8.06 0.16 -12.63
CA ILE A 173 -7.41 1.44 -12.30
C ILE A 173 -6.97 1.40 -10.84
N GLU A 174 -7.87 1.01 -9.93
CA GLU A 174 -7.56 0.92 -8.50
C GLU A 174 -6.46 -0.11 -8.20
N LEU A 175 -6.42 -1.21 -8.96
CA LEU A 175 -5.37 -2.23 -8.87
C LEU A 175 -4.00 -1.67 -9.23
N VAL A 176 -3.90 -0.92 -10.32
CA VAL A 176 -2.64 -0.29 -10.75
C VAL A 176 -2.22 0.83 -9.81
N ASP A 177 -3.15 1.66 -9.35
CA ASP A 177 -2.88 2.71 -8.36
C ASP A 177 -2.37 2.10 -7.04
N SER A 178 -2.96 0.99 -6.61
CA SER A 178 -2.54 0.24 -5.42
C SER A 178 -1.18 -0.44 -5.62
N PHE A 179 -0.91 -1.00 -6.81
CA PHE A 179 0.41 -1.55 -7.13
C PHE A 179 1.49 -0.46 -7.05
N ILE A 180 1.25 0.69 -7.68
CA ILE A 180 2.16 1.85 -7.66
C ILE A 180 2.41 2.31 -6.23
N ALA A 181 1.36 2.40 -5.41
CA ALA A 181 1.44 2.75 -4.00
C ALA A 181 2.28 1.74 -3.20
N ALA A 182 2.09 0.43 -3.41
CA ALA A 182 2.88 -0.62 -2.76
C ALA A 182 4.38 -0.51 -3.12
N VAL A 183 4.70 -0.23 -4.39
CA VAL A 183 6.07 0.02 -4.85
C VAL A 183 6.63 1.31 -4.23
N HIS A 184 5.88 2.41 -4.22
CA HIS A 184 6.32 3.68 -3.62
C HIS A 184 6.62 3.56 -2.13
N LEU A 185 5.79 2.80 -1.41
CA LEU A 185 5.98 2.50 0.01
C LEU A 185 7.07 1.44 0.26
N GLN A 186 7.65 0.87 -0.79
CA GLN A 186 8.65 -0.21 -0.75
C GLN A 186 8.15 -1.44 0.01
N GLN A 187 6.86 -1.77 -0.13
CA GLN A 187 6.21 -2.91 0.51
C GLN A 187 6.32 -4.14 -0.41
N HIS A 188 7.56 -4.55 -0.75
CA HIS A 188 7.82 -5.53 -1.82
C HIS A 188 7.18 -6.92 -1.58
N TYR A 189 6.91 -7.30 -0.33
CA TYR A 189 6.21 -8.55 -0.02
C TYR A 189 4.75 -8.54 -0.51
N MET A 190 4.16 -7.37 -0.77
CA MET A 190 2.79 -7.24 -1.30
C MET A 190 2.71 -7.51 -2.80
N LEU A 191 3.83 -7.50 -3.54
CA LEU A 191 3.81 -7.60 -5.00
C LEU A 191 3.09 -8.86 -5.50
N GLY A 192 3.18 -9.95 -4.74
CA GLY A 192 2.51 -11.22 -5.06
C GLY A 192 0.97 -11.15 -5.03
N LEU A 193 0.40 -10.12 -4.40
CA LEU A 193 -1.05 -9.92 -4.37
C LEU A 193 -1.60 -9.39 -5.70
N PHE A 194 -0.76 -8.74 -6.49
CA PHE A 194 -1.17 -8.05 -7.72
C PHE A 194 -0.98 -8.91 -8.97
N VAL A 195 -0.48 -10.14 -8.86
CA VAL A 195 -0.17 -11.03 -9.99
C VAL A 195 -0.90 -12.36 -9.83
N ASP A 196 -1.12 -13.05 -10.94
CA ASP A 196 -1.77 -14.38 -10.93
C ASP A 196 -0.86 -15.48 -10.35
N ASN A 197 0.40 -15.49 -10.79
CA ASN A 197 1.34 -16.56 -10.47
C ASN A 197 2.69 -16.00 -9.97
N THR A 198 2.97 -16.22 -8.68
CA THR A 198 4.20 -15.80 -8.02
C THR A 198 5.43 -16.66 -8.37
N GLN A 199 5.27 -17.72 -9.17
CA GLN A 199 6.35 -18.55 -9.71
C GLN A 199 6.64 -18.22 -11.19
N SER A 200 5.94 -17.23 -11.76
CA SER A 200 6.14 -16.83 -13.15
C SER A 200 7.47 -16.09 -13.33
N SER A 201 8.08 -16.25 -14.50
CA SER A 201 9.28 -15.48 -14.89
C SER A 201 9.04 -13.97 -14.86
N PHE A 202 7.81 -13.55 -15.17
CA PHE A 202 7.37 -12.16 -15.03
C PHE A 202 7.50 -11.67 -13.58
N PHE A 203 6.96 -12.41 -12.61
CA PHE A 203 7.02 -12.00 -11.21
C PHE A 203 8.45 -11.93 -10.67
N HIS A 204 9.30 -12.91 -10.99
CA HIS A 204 10.70 -12.87 -10.60
C HIS A 204 11.43 -11.66 -11.17
N LYS A 205 11.24 -11.36 -12.46
CA LYS A 205 11.80 -10.16 -13.10
C LYS A 205 11.26 -8.87 -12.46
N LEU A 206 9.96 -8.83 -12.19
CA LEU A 206 9.31 -7.70 -11.53
C LEU A 206 9.93 -7.39 -10.16
N GLN A 207 10.18 -8.43 -9.35
CA GLN A 207 10.83 -8.27 -8.05
C GLN A 207 12.22 -7.62 -8.17
N GLU A 208 13.05 -8.05 -9.13
CA GLU A 208 14.36 -7.45 -9.36
C GLU A 208 14.27 -5.99 -9.82
N GLU A 209 13.35 -5.70 -10.75
CA GLU A 209 13.18 -4.34 -11.28
C GLU A 209 12.67 -3.36 -10.22
N VAL A 210 11.75 -3.80 -9.36
CA VAL A 210 11.16 -2.99 -8.29
C VAL A 210 12.14 -2.74 -7.15
N ARG A 211 13.03 -3.68 -6.82
CA ARG A 211 14.05 -3.50 -5.75
C ARG A 211 14.92 -2.28 -5.94
N THR A 212 15.14 -1.86 -7.19
CA THR A 212 15.96 -0.70 -7.53
C THR A 212 15.16 0.60 -7.65
N VAL A 213 13.85 0.57 -7.41
CA VAL A 213 12.96 1.74 -7.41
C VAL A 213 12.90 2.32 -5.99
N HIS A 214 13.32 3.57 -5.84
CA HIS A 214 13.22 4.29 -4.56
C HIS A 214 11.83 4.91 -4.38
N SER A 215 11.28 5.47 -5.47
CA SER A 215 9.97 6.13 -5.48
C SER A 215 9.30 5.95 -6.85
N LEU A 216 8.00 5.65 -6.85
CA LEU A 216 7.15 5.58 -8.03
C LEU A 216 5.85 6.33 -7.76
N ARG A 217 5.54 7.36 -8.54
CA ARG A 217 4.31 8.14 -8.37
C ARG A 217 3.63 8.31 -9.70
N GLN A 218 2.32 8.12 -9.72
CA GLN A 218 1.50 8.47 -10.87
C GLN A 218 1.41 10.00 -11.00
N ILE A 219 1.51 10.52 -12.23
CA ILE A 219 1.44 11.97 -12.50
C ILE A 219 0.19 12.39 -13.27
N SER A 220 -0.61 11.45 -13.76
CA SER A 220 -1.89 11.70 -14.43
C SER A 220 -2.90 10.60 -14.13
N LYS A 221 -4.20 10.91 -14.18
CA LYS A 221 -5.24 9.90 -14.01
C LYS A 221 -5.15 8.86 -15.12
N SER A 222 -5.02 7.59 -14.74
CA SER A 222 -5.06 6.47 -15.68
C SER A 222 -6.36 6.46 -16.47
N LYS A 223 -6.28 6.11 -17.75
CA LYS A 223 -7.44 5.85 -18.61
C LYS A 223 -7.17 4.57 -19.39
N PRO A 224 -8.17 3.68 -19.55
CA PRO A 224 -8.04 2.52 -20.41
C PRO A 224 -7.57 2.94 -21.81
N GLY A 225 -6.70 2.14 -22.42
CA GLY A 225 -6.32 2.32 -23.82
C GLY A 225 -7.49 2.11 -24.79
N GLU A 226 -7.25 2.27 -26.08
CA GLU A 226 -8.21 1.93 -27.14
C GLU A 226 -8.34 0.41 -27.27
N THR A 227 -8.97 -0.24 -26.30
CA THR A 227 -9.29 -1.68 -26.33
C THR A 227 -10.72 -1.87 -26.82
N LYS A 228 -10.97 -2.88 -27.66
CA LYS A 228 -12.34 -3.22 -28.07
C LYS A 228 -13.18 -3.57 -26.85
N LYS A 229 -14.44 -3.11 -26.80
CA LYS A 229 -15.34 -3.28 -25.64
C LYS A 229 -15.46 -4.73 -25.14
N GLU A 230 -15.40 -5.71 -26.04
CA GLU A 230 -15.51 -7.14 -25.71
C GLU A 230 -14.22 -7.70 -25.08
N GLU A 231 -13.05 -7.28 -25.58
CA GLU A 231 -11.75 -7.67 -25.02
C GLU A 231 -11.53 -7.04 -23.63
N ALA A 232 -11.99 -5.79 -23.45
CA ALA A 232 -11.97 -5.07 -22.18
C ALA A 232 -12.74 -5.75 -21.03
N LEU A 233 -13.59 -6.75 -21.32
CA LEU A 233 -14.30 -7.53 -20.29
C LEU A 233 -13.40 -8.48 -19.50
N TRP A 234 -12.28 -8.90 -20.11
CA TRP A 234 -11.39 -9.95 -19.57
C TRP A 234 -9.91 -9.57 -19.61
N ALA A 235 -9.49 -8.65 -20.49
CA ALA A 235 -8.12 -8.16 -20.58
C ALA A 235 -8.06 -6.68 -21.00
N ILE A 236 -7.10 -5.93 -20.46
CA ILE A 236 -6.95 -4.50 -20.74
C ILE A 236 -5.47 -4.11 -20.66
N GLU A 237 -5.08 -3.18 -21.54
CA GLU A 237 -3.85 -2.40 -21.37
C GLU A 237 -4.16 -1.05 -20.74
N LEU A 238 -3.49 -0.75 -19.62
CA LEU A 238 -3.62 0.51 -18.92
C LEU A 238 -2.32 1.33 -19.02
N PRO A 239 -2.25 2.32 -19.92
CA PRO A 239 -1.13 3.24 -19.96
C PRO A 239 -1.18 4.24 -18.80
N VAL A 240 -0.07 4.38 -18.09
CA VAL A 240 0.06 5.28 -16.94
C VAL A 240 1.34 6.10 -17.04
N GLU A 241 1.22 7.42 -16.91
CA GLU A 241 2.40 8.26 -16.75
C GLU A 241 2.82 8.31 -15.29
N VAL A 242 4.11 8.07 -15.07
CA VAL A 242 4.71 8.03 -13.74
C VAL A 242 5.95 8.90 -13.65
N GLN A 243 6.22 9.39 -12.45
CA GLN A 243 7.53 9.83 -12.02
C GLN A 243 8.19 8.67 -11.29
N LEU A 244 9.31 8.18 -11.82
CA LEU A 244 10.09 7.07 -11.28
C LEU A 244 11.47 7.57 -10.85
N GLU A 245 11.85 7.23 -9.63
CA GLU A 245 13.14 7.55 -9.03
C GLU A 245 13.80 6.24 -8.60
N ARG A 246 15.07 6.07 -8.97
CA ARG A 246 15.91 4.95 -8.55
C ARG A 246 17.01 5.48 -7.65
N GLU A 247 17.53 4.63 -6.77
CA GLU A 247 18.55 5.03 -5.81
C GLU A 247 19.77 5.67 -6.50
N GLY A 248 20.19 6.84 -6.00
CA GLY A 248 21.29 7.62 -6.55
C GLY A 248 21.01 8.28 -7.92
N ARG A 249 19.77 8.26 -8.43
CA ARG A 249 19.42 8.86 -9.73
C ARG A 249 18.32 9.90 -9.60
N LYS A 250 18.35 10.91 -10.48
CA LYS A 250 17.28 11.90 -10.57
C LYS A 250 15.96 11.23 -11.01
N ALA A 251 14.85 11.71 -10.45
CA ALA A 251 13.53 11.28 -10.87
C ALA A 251 13.28 11.59 -12.35
N ILE A 252 12.73 10.61 -13.07
CA ILE A 252 12.39 10.72 -14.49
C ILE A 252 10.89 10.54 -14.70
N ARG A 253 10.32 11.20 -15.71
CA ARG A 253 8.96 10.92 -16.19
C ARG A 253 9.00 9.82 -17.24
N LYS A 254 8.13 8.82 -17.12
CA LYS A 254 8.04 7.71 -18.07
C LYS A 254 6.58 7.25 -18.19
N LYS A 255 6.23 6.68 -19.34
CA LYS A 255 4.98 5.97 -19.54
C LYS A 255 5.22 4.48 -19.27
N LEU A 256 4.42 3.91 -18.38
CA LEU A 256 4.30 2.46 -18.17
C LEU A 256 3.03 1.98 -18.86
N VAL A 257 3.03 0.75 -19.35
CA VAL A 257 1.81 0.09 -19.84
C VAL A 257 1.62 -1.18 -19.04
N PHE A 258 0.51 -1.25 -18.31
CA PHE A 258 0.14 -2.40 -17.50
C PHE A 258 -0.78 -3.30 -18.31
N GLY A 259 -0.37 -4.54 -18.55
CA GLY A 259 -1.25 -5.57 -19.07
C GLY A 259 -1.96 -6.26 -17.91
N LEU A 260 -3.28 -6.32 -18.00
CA LEU A 260 -4.16 -6.81 -16.95
C LEU A 260 -5.10 -7.87 -17.52
N HIS A 261 -5.37 -8.93 -16.76
CA HIS A 261 -6.46 -9.86 -17.08
C HIS A 261 -7.27 -10.21 -15.83
N LYS A 262 -8.41 -10.86 -16.03
CA LYS A 262 -9.12 -11.56 -14.95
C LYS A 262 -8.54 -12.95 -14.72
N ASP A 263 -8.29 -13.29 -13.46
CA ASP A 263 -7.93 -14.65 -13.04
C ASP A 263 -9.15 -15.60 -13.09
N ALA A 264 -8.94 -16.86 -12.69
CA ALA A 264 -10.00 -17.87 -12.64
C ALA A 264 -11.14 -17.53 -11.65
N ALA A 265 -10.90 -16.66 -10.66
CA ALA A 265 -11.91 -16.17 -9.73
C ALA A 265 -12.59 -14.87 -10.22
N GLY A 266 -12.20 -14.35 -11.39
CA GLY A 266 -12.72 -13.13 -11.97
C GLY A 266 -12.09 -11.84 -11.42
N SER A 267 -11.04 -11.94 -10.60
CA SER A 267 -10.32 -10.80 -10.03
C SER A 267 -9.29 -10.27 -11.03
N TRP A 268 -9.09 -8.96 -11.10
CA TRP A 268 -8.04 -8.39 -11.95
C TRP A 268 -6.65 -8.63 -11.36
N VAL A 269 -5.71 -8.97 -12.23
CA VAL A 269 -4.29 -9.18 -11.91
C VAL A 269 -3.41 -8.62 -13.02
N ILE A 270 -2.19 -8.20 -12.65
CA ILE A 270 -1.17 -7.67 -13.55
C ILE A 270 -0.38 -8.85 -14.13
N THR A 271 -0.30 -8.91 -15.45
CA THR A 271 0.46 -9.93 -16.18
C THR A 271 1.76 -9.42 -16.77
N GLU A 272 1.83 -8.12 -17.04
CA GLU A 272 3.00 -7.47 -17.60
C GLU A 272 3.05 -5.97 -17.25
N ILE A 273 4.27 -5.43 -17.20
CA ILE A 273 4.49 -3.98 -17.07
C ILE A 273 5.57 -3.57 -18.06
N GLN A 274 5.15 -3.01 -19.18
CA GLN A 274 6.07 -2.50 -20.18
C GLN A 274 6.65 -1.17 -19.73
N GLY A 275 7.97 -1.01 -19.89
CA GLY A 275 8.68 0.22 -19.57
C GLY A 275 9.15 0.37 -18.13
N LEU A 276 8.93 -0.61 -17.22
CA LEU A 276 9.44 -0.53 -15.85
C LEU A 276 10.98 -0.70 -15.80
N GLY A 277 11.49 -1.69 -16.52
CA GLY A 277 12.92 -1.97 -16.63
C GLY A 277 13.77 -0.82 -17.18
N GLU A 278 15.07 -0.90 -16.93
CA GLU A 278 16.04 0.01 -17.54
C GLU A 278 16.10 -0.23 -19.05
N SER A 279 16.03 0.84 -19.85
CA SER A 279 16.40 0.73 -21.26
C SER A 279 17.88 0.32 -21.32
N PRO A 280 18.28 -0.64 -22.18
CA PRO A 280 19.68 -0.99 -22.34
C PRO A 280 20.49 0.28 -22.61
N LYS A 281 21.55 0.52 -21.84
CA LYS A 281 22.51 1.59 -22.13
C LYS A 281 23.08 1.35 -23.53
N GLY A 282 22.64 2.15 -24.50
CA GLY A 282 23.33 2.40 -25.76
C GLY A 282 23.56 1.21 -26.69
N SER A 283 22.51 0.73 -27.37
CA SER A 283 22.67 0.15 -28.70
C SER A 283 22.42 1.22 -29.77
N LYS A 284 23.31 2.21 -29.88
CA LYS A 284 23.48 2.92 -31.16
C LYS A 284 24.15 1.95 -32.15
N LYS A 285 23.43 0.91 -32.60
CA LYS A 285 23.75 0.30 -33.89
C LYS A 285 23.18 1.23 -34.94
N LYS A 286 24.03 2.12 -35.47
CA LYS A 286 23.80 2.73 -36.78
C LYS A 286 23.66 1.57 -37.78
N SER A 287 22.43 1.24 -38.18
CA SER A 287 22.20 0.48 -39.40
C SER A 287 22.43 1.43 -40.58
N ILE A 288 23.69 1.54 -41.03
CA ILE A 288 23.96 2.03 -42.37
C ILE A 288 23.95 0.79 -43.26
N LEU A 289 22.75 0.40 -43.67
CA LEU A 289 22.54 -0.28 -44.93
C LEU A 289 22.31 0.84 -45.96
N LYS A 290 23.37 1.20 -46.70
CA LYS A 290 23.19 1.78 -48.02
C LYS A 290 23.75 0.79 -49.02
N ASN A 291 22.85 0.39 -49.91
CA ASN A 291 23.03 -0.55 -50.99
C ASN A 291 24.17 -0.14 -51.93
N LYS A 292 24.82 -1.17 -52.48
CA LYS A 292 25.54 -1.14 -53.75
C LYS A 292 24.55 -1.01 -54.93
N GLY A 293 25.04 -0.44 -56.02
CA GLY A 293 24.39 -0.31 -57.35
C GLY A 293 24.42 1.17 -57.76
N ASP A 294 25.12 1.63 -58.79
CA ASP A 294 25.85 1.01 -59.91
C ASP A 294 27.18 1.76 -60.16
#